data_AF-A0A935UFK5-F1
#
_entry.id   AF-A0A935UFK5-F1
#
_cell.length_a   1.000
_cell.length_b   1.000
_cell.length_c   1.000
_cell.angle_alpha   90.00
_cell.angle_beta   90.00
_cell.angle_gamma   90.00
#
_symmetry.space_group_name_H-M   'P 1'
#
loop_
_entity.id
_entity.type
_entity.pdbx_description
1 polymer ?
#
loop_
_entity_poly.entity_id
_entity_poly.type
_entity_poly.pdbx_seq_one_letter_code
_entity_poly.pdbx_strand_id
1 'polypeptide(L)'
;MAAARAACVAENLLLLDDTVALGGLRPARDDEGRLRLRRVYRFEYSDTGDNRRQGHVTLLGSELLMLHLPHASAPRLQVVASGSEDVP
;
A
#
# COMPACT_ATOMS: atom_id res chain seq x y z
N MET A 1 -8.63 0.98 0.56
CA MET A 1 -7.38 1.62 0.12
C MET A 1 -6.88 0.96 -1.17
N ALA A 2 -6.72 1.71 -2.26
CA ALA A 2 -6.32 1.13 -3.56
C ALA A 2 -4.94 0.44 -3.50
N ALA A 3 -3.93 1.09 -2.90
CA ALA A 3 -2.57 0.55 -2.83
C ALA A 3 -2.45 -0.75 -2.03
N ALA A 4 -3.11 -0.84 -0.86
CA ALA A 4 -3.11 -2.06 -0.03
C ALA A 4 -3.77 -3.24 -0.76
N ARG A 5 -4.90 -2.99 -1.44
CA ARG A 5 -5.60 -3.98 -2.27
C ARG A 5 -4.77 -4.43 -3.46
N ALA A 6 -4.19 -3.50 -4.22
CA ALA A 6 -3.34 -3.82 -5.37
C ALA A 6 -2.13 -4.68 -4.96
N ALA A 7 -1.52 -4.39 -3.82
CA ALA A 7 -0.40 -5.18 -3.33
C ALA A 7 -0.80 -6.56 -2.79
N CYS A 8 -1.93 -6.68 -2.09
CA CYS A 8 -2.43 -8.00 -1.70
C CYS A 8 -2.71 -8.86 -2.94
N VAL A 9 -3.28 -8.28 -4.01
CA VAL A 9 -3.46 -8.98 -5.29
C VAL A 9 -2.12 -9.37 -5.94
N ALA A 10 -1.13 -8.48 -5.95
CA ALA A 10 0.19 -8.76 -6.55
C ALA A 10 0.95 -9.89 -5.84
N GLU A 11 0.81 -9.99 -4.52
CA GLU A 11 1.47 -11.00 -3.66
C GLU A 11 0.57 -12.23 -3.37
N ASN A 12 -0.59 -12.36 -4.03
CA ASN A 12 -1.57 -13.44 -3.83
C ASN A 12 -2.05 -13.60 -2.36
N LEU A 13 -2.26 -12.48 -1.68
CA LEU A 13 -2.74 -12.36 -0.31
C LEU A 13 -4.23 -12.02 -0.27
N LEU A 14 -4.94 -12.54 0.73
CA LEU A 14 -6.32 -12.16 1.01
C LEU A 14 -6.35 -10.92 1.93
N LEU A 15 -6.79 -9.78 1.41
CA LEU A 15 -7.05 -8.59 2.23
C LEU A 15 -8.31 -8.83 3.10
N LEU A 16 -8.15 -8.83 4.41
CA LEU A 16 -9.22 -9.13 5.38
C LEU A 16 -9.95 -7.89 5.88
N ASP A 17 -9.22 -6.81 6.12
CA ASP A 17 -9.80 -5.52 6.47
C ASP A 17 -9.01 -4.39 5.80
N ASP A 18 -9.69 -3.64 4.93
CA ASP A 18 -9.11 -2.57 4.12
C ASP A 18 -8.96 -1.25 4.91
N THR A 19 -9.60 -1.13 6.09
CA THR A 19 -9.64 0.11 6.88
C THR A 19 -9.94 -0.10 8.37
N VAL A 20 -8.90 -0.28 9.21
CA VAL A 20 -9.01 0.06 10.64
C VAL A 20 -7.77 0.77 11.18
N ALA A 21 -8.00 1.94 11.76
CA ALA A 21 -7.03 2.87 12.34
C ALA A 21 -6.06 3.58 11.37
N LEU A 22 -6.25 4.90 11.30
CA LEU A 22 -5.18 5.87 11.01
C LEU A 22 -4.11 5.74 12.12
N GLY A 23 -2.99 5.09 11.82
CA GLY A 23 -1.87 4.88 12.73
C GLY A 23 -0.98 6.12 12.93
N GLY A 24 -1.13 7.13 12.07
CA GLY A 24 -0.44 8.42 12.22
C GLY A 24 -0.79 9.41 11.11
N LEU A 25 -0.82 10.69 11.45
CA LEU A 25 -1.08 11.82 10.55
C LEU A 25 -0.13 12.96 10.90
N ARG A 26 0.63 13.46 9.93
CA ARG A 26 1.47 14.67 10.11
C ARG A 26 1.67 15.43 8.80
N PRO A 27 1.80 16.77 8.83
CA PRO A 27 2.28 17.50 7.67
C PRO A 27 3.73 17.11 7.33
N ALA A 28 4.05 17.10 6.04
CA ALA A 28 5.41 16.98 5.50
C ALA A 28 5.46 17.71 4.14
N ARG A 29 6.65 17.94 3.58
CA ARG A 29 6.79 18.47 2.21
C ARG A 29 7.05 17.32 1.23
N ASP A 30 6.53 17.44 0.01
CA ASP A 30 6.96 16.63 -1.14
C ASP A 30 8.28 17.17 -1.73
N ASP A 31 8.83 16.48 -2.73
CA ASP A 31 10.13 16.81 -3.32
C ASP A 31 10.13 18.16 -4.05
N GLU A 32 8.96 18.64 -4.51
CA GLU A 32 8.78 20.02 -5.01
C GLU A 32 8.51 21.03 -3.88
N GLY A 33 8.68 20.63 -2.62
CA GLY A 33 8.57 21.48 -1.44
C GLY A 33 7.14 21.84 -1.01
N ARG A 34 6.10 21.27 -1.63
CA ARG A 34 4.69 21.59 -1.36
C ARG A 34 4.22 20.85 -0.11
N LEU A 35 3.37 21.48 0.71
CA LEU A 35 2.89 20.87 1.95
C LEU A 35 1.83 19.80 1.67
N ARG A 36 2.07 18.58 2.15
CA ARG A 36 1.20 17.40 2.02
C ARG A 36 0.95 16.74 3.36
N LEU A 37 -0.14 15.97 3.46
CA LEU A 37 -0.40 15.12 4.63
C LEU A 37 0.31 13.77 4.45
N ARG A 38 1.28 13.47 5.31
CA ARG A 38 1.80 12.12 5.49
C ARG A 38 0.84 11.33 6.38
N ARG A 39 0.36 10.20 5.87
CA ARG A 39 -0.68 9.37 6.50
C ARG A 39 -0.18 7.93 6.61
N VAL A 40 -0.35 7.32 7.76
CA VAL A 40 -0.06 5.90 7.99
C VAL A 40 -1.37 5.20 8.29
N TYR A 41 -1.72 4.19 7.51
CA TYR A 41 -2.89 3.34 7.74
C TYR A 41 -2.45 1.91 8.01
N ARG A 42 -3.13 1.24 8.93
CA ARG A 42 -2.96 -0.19 9.21
C ARG A 42 -4.11 -0.97 8.55
N PHE A 43 -3.84 -2.21 8.19
CA PHE A 43 -4.80 -3.11 7.57
C PHE A 43 -4.48 -4.57 7.97
N GLU A 44 -5.46 -5.46 7.82
CA GLU A 44 -5.25 -6.89 8.08
C GLU A 44 -5.36 -7.71 6.78
N TYR A 45 -4.54 -8.74 6.68
CA TYR A 45 -4.51 -9.66 5.55
C TYR A 45 -4.16 -11.09 5.99
N SER A 46 -4.29 -12.05 5.08
CA SER A 46 -3.87 -13.44 5.25
C SER A 46 -3.04 -13.91 4.06
N ASP A 47 -2.01 -14.71 4.33
CA ASP A 47 -1.20 -15.45 3.34
C ASP A 47 -1.57 -16.95 3.27
N THR A 48 -2.23 -17.50 4.29
CA THR A 48 -2.66 -18.92 4.35
C THR A 48 -4.16 -19.12 4.17
N GLY A 49 -4.96 -18.06 4.27
CA GLY A 49 -6.44 -18.09 4.22
C GLY A 49 -7.11 -18.27 5.59
N ASP A 50 -6.39 -18.79 6.59
CA ASP A 50 -6.89 -19.07 7.95
C ASP A 50 -6.21 -18.25 9.06
N ASN A 51 -5.21 -17.43 8.72
CA ASN A 51 -4.47 -16.60 9.68
C ASN A 51 -4.78 -15.10 9.54
N ARG A 52 -4.27 -14.29 10.47
CA ARG A 52 -4.31 -12.82 10.40
C ARG A 52 -2.92 -12.24 10.58
N ARG A 53 -2.54 -11.34 9.67
CA ARG A 53 -1.31 -10.55 9.70
C ARG A 53 -1.65 -9.08 9.57
N GLN A 54 -0.86 -8.23 10.25
CA GLN A 54 -1.00 -6.78 10.15
C GLN A 54 -0.04 -6.24 9.08
N GLY A 55 -0.59 -5.51 8.11
CA GLY A 55 0.16 -4.70 7.16
C GLY A 55 0.03 -3.22 7.49
N HIS A 56 0.88 -2.40 6.88
CA HIS A 56 0.68 -0.95 6.91
C HIS A 56 1.13 -0.27 5.62
N VAL A 57 0.53 0.88 5.35
CA VAL A 57 0.85 1.72 4.18
C VAL A 57 1.08 3.16 4.63
N THR A 58 2.17 3.75 4.16
CA THR A 58 2.48 5.18 4.34
C THR A 58 2.26 5.91 3.03
N LEU A 59 1.42 6.93 3.05
CA LEU A 59 1.17 7.83 1.93
C LEU A 59 1.69 9.24 2.22
N LEU A 60 2.03 9.99 1.17
CA LEU A 60 2.24 11.43 1.20
C LEU A 60 1.29 12.08 0.19
N GLY A 61 0.27 12.79 0.68
CA GLY A 61 -0.88 13.12 -0.19
C GLY A 61 -1.51 11.82 -0.71
N SER A 62 -1.61 11.67 -2.03
CA SER A 62 -2.06 10.44 -2.72
C SER A 62 -0.95 9.45 -3.05
N GLU A 63 0.32 9.84 -2.91
CA GLU A 63 1.49 9.05 -3.31
C GLU A 63 1.80 7.93 -2.31
N LEU A 64 2.23 6.76 -2.80
CA LEU A 64 2.68 5.64 -1.98
C LEU A 64 4.17 5.77 -1.64
N LEU A 65 4.49 6.13 -0.40
CA LEU A 65 5.89 6.20 0.06
C LEU A 65 6.43 4.84 0.53
N MET A 66 5.58 4.03 1.18
CA MET A 66 6.00 2.75 1.74
C MET A 66 4.80 1.83 1.91
N LEU A 67 4.99 0.57 1.55
CA LEU A 67 4.11 -0.54 1.87
C LEU A 67 4.91 -1.57 2.68
N HIS A 68 4.30 -2.10 3.73
CA HIS A 68 4.90 -3.15 4.54
C HIS A 68 3.93 -4.33 4.69
N LEU A 69 4.34 -5.48 4.13
CA LEU A 69 3.65 -6.77 4.19
C LEU A 69 4.60 -7.81 4.80
N PRO A 70 4.72 -7.87 6.13
CA PRO A 70 5.66 -8.78 6.79
C PRO A 70 5.20 -10.22 6.63
N HIS A 71 6.08 -11.09 6.09
CA HIS A 71 5.82 -12.48 5.70
C HIS A 71 5.14 -12.69 4.34
N ALA A 72 4.98 -11.66 3.50
CA ALA A 72 4.74 -11.90 2.07
C ALA A 72 5.90 -12.71 1.46
N SER A 73 5.59 -13.77 0.71
CA SER A 73 6.57 -14.74 0.23
C SER A 73 7.33 -14.23 -1.01
N ALA A 74 8.37 -13.42 -0.77
CA ALA A 74 9.37 -12.89 -1.72
C ALA A 74 8.79 -12.15 -2.95
N PRO A 75 9.21 -10.89 -3.19
CA PRO A 75 8.52 -10.00 -4.11
C PRO A 75 8.50 -10.56 -5.53
N ARG A 76 7.31 -10.84 -6.04
CA ARG A 76 7.12 -10.98 -7.48
C ARG A 76 7.21 -9.57 -8.03
N LEU A 77 8.41 -9.15 -8.46
CA LEU A 77 8.70 -7.83 -9.01
C LEU A 77 7.79 -7.53 -10.22
N GLN A 78 6.59 -7.01 -9.94
CA GLN A 78 5.73 -6.43 -10.95
C GLN A 78 6.20 -4.99 -11.14
N VAL A 79 6.92 -4.77 -12.24
CA VAL A 79 7.15 -3.43 -12.76
C VAL A 79 5.77 -2.83 -13.04
N VAL A 80 5.33 -1.91 -12.18
CA VAL A 80 4.15 -1.09 -12.45
C VAL A 80 4.53 -0.18 -13.62
N ALA A 81 4.23 -0.61 -14.83
CA ALA A 81 4.52 0.11 -16.05
C ALA A 81 3.84 1.49 -16.00
N SER A 82 4.65 2.53 -15.85
CA SER A 82 4.23 3.91 -15.87
C SER A 82 4.22 4.43 -17.31
N GLY A 83 3.03 4.63 -17.88
CA GLY A 83 2.84 5.45 -19.09
C GLY A 83 2.19 4.73 -20.28
N SER A 84 1.38 5.51 -20.99
CA SER A 84 0.74 5.33 -22.30
C SER A 84 1.71 4.82 -23.40
N GLU A 85 1.35 4.30 -24.58
CA GLU A 85 0.26 4.49 -25.57
C GLU A 85 0.12 3.15 -26.36
N ASP A 86 -0.93 2.80 -27.14
CA ASP A 86 -2.27 3.35 -27.46
C ASP A 86 -3.15 2.18 -27.99
N VAL A 87 -4.39 2.42 -28.50
CA VAL A 87 -5.29 1.39 -29.07
C VAL A 87 -5.73 1.71 -30.52
N PRO A 88 -5.44 0.85 -31.51
CA PRO A 88 -6.17 0.79 -32.78
C PRO A 88 -7.47 -0.03 -32.68
#